data_AF-A0A5K7ZDM2-F1
#
_entry.id   AF-A0A5K7ZDM2-F1
#
_cell.length_a   1.000
_cell.length_b   1.000
_cell.length_c   1.000
_cell.angle_alpha   90.00
_cell.angle_beta   90.00
_cell.angle_gamma   90.00
#
_symmetry.space_group_name_H-M   'P 1'
#
loop_
_entity.id
_entity.type
_entity.pdbx_description
1 polymer ?
#
loop_
_entity_poly.entity_id
_entity_poly.type
_entity_poly.pdbx_seq_one_letter_code
_entity_poly.pdbx_strand_id
1 'polypeptide(L)'
;MLKKIISGGQTGVDRAALDVAMRLGLPHGGWVPKGRLAEDGPLPSYYQLDEMPTDDYAARTEKNVLDSEGTLLITRGTPSGGSDYTRKMALKHGKQLLHIDLTLGQRASDAASLIASWIEMNRIETLNVAGSRASGDPAIYMDTVNILTHLLQ
;
A
#
# COMPACT_ATOMS: atom_id res chain seq x y z
N MET A 1 -6.09 -15.51 -6.74
CA MET A 1 -5.88 -14.50 -7.81
C MET A 1 -6.25 -13.16 -7.23
N LEU A 2 -5.39 -12.15 -7.39
CA LEU A 2 -5.63 -10.81 -6.87
C LEU A 2 -6.80 -10.16 -7.63
N LYS A 3 -7.76 -9.58 -6.90
CA LYS A 3 -8.97 -8.95 -7.45
C LYS A 3 -8.99 -7.45 -7.24
N LYS A 4 -8.34 -6.95 -6.19
CA LYS A 4 -8.37 -5.52 -5.83
C LYS A 4 -7.09 -5.10 -5.12
N ILE A 5 -6.63 -3.89 -5.41
CA ILE A 5 -5.64 -3.19 -4.59
C ILE A 5 -6.34 -2.10 -3.78
N ILE A 6 -6.03 -1.99 -2.50
CA ILE A 6 -6.44 -0.85 -1.68
C ILE A 6 -5.24 -0.11 -1.11
N SER A 7 -5.40 1.19 -0.90
CA SER A 7 -4.39 2.00 -0.22
C SER A 7 -5.01 3.27 0.38
N GLY A 8 -4.25 3.97 1.23
CA GLY A 8 -4.72 5.17 1.93
C GLY A 8 -4.40 6.50 1.26
N GLY A 9 -4.03 6.47 -0.03
CA GLY A 9 -3.96 7.66 -0.87
C GLY A 9 -2.84 8.67 -0.57
N GLN A 10 -1.94 8.39 0.38
CA GLN A 10 -0.78 9.24 0.63
C GLN A 10 0.15 9.28 -0.60
N THR A 11 1.05 10.26 -0.69
CA THR A 11 2.14 10.23 -1.65
C THR A 11 3.05 9.01 -1.42
N GLY A 12 3.97 8.75 -2.35
CA GLY A 12 4.91 7.62 -2.23
C GLY A 12 4.23 6.29 -2.54
N VAL A 13 4.35 5.32 -1.63
CA VAL A 13 3.88 3.94 -1.84
C VAL A 13 2.37 3.87 -2.09
N ASP A 14 1.59 4.59 -1.29
CA ASP A 14 0.14 4.55 -1.37
C ASP A 14 -0.34 5.00 -2.78
N ARG A 15 0.22 6.10 -3.30
CA ARG A 15 -0.12 6.62 -4.62
C ARG A 15 0.33 5.70 -5.75
N ALA A 16 1.54 5.18 -5.68
CA ALA A 16 2.07 4.25 -6.67
C ALA A 16 1.19 3.01 -6.81
N ALA A 17 0.66 2.49 -5.70
CA ALA A 17 -0.24 1.34 -5.72
C ALA A 17 -1.55 1.61 -6.48
N LEU A 18 -2.16 2.77 -6.23
CA LEU A 18 -3.38 3.18 -6.91
C LEU A 18 -3.15 3.44 -8.39
N ASP A 19 -2.05 4.11 -8.74
CA ASP A 19 -1.72 4.44 -10.12
C ASP A 19 -1.41 3.19 -10.96
N VAL A 20 -0.71 2.20 -10.40
CA VAL A 20 -0.48 0.91 -11.08
C VAL A 20 -1.79 0.15 -11.26
N ALA A 21 -2.64 0.07 -10.23
CA ALA A 21 -3.93 -0.60 -10.34
C ALA A 21 -4.79 0.02 -11.44
N MET A 22 -4.90 1.35 -11.47
CA MET A 22 -5.61 2.09 -12.50
C MET A 22 -5.03 1.84 -13.90
N ARG A 23 -3.70 1.90 -14.05
CA ARG A 23 -3.03 1.68 -15.34
C ARG A 23 -3.28 0.29 -15.92
N LEU A 24 -3.40 -0.72 -15.06
CA LEU A 24 -3.62 -2.11 -15.46
C LEU A 24 -5.10 -2.52 -15.47
N GLY A 25 -6.01 -1.59 -15.18
CA GLY A 25 -7.45 -1.87 -15.11
C GLY A 25 -7.84 -2.79 -13.95
N LEU A 26 -6.98 -2.95 -12.94
CA LEU A 26 -7.29 -3.70 -11.72
C LEU A 26 -8.15 -2.81 -10.82
N PRO A 27 -9.27 -3.31 -10.26
CA PRO A 27 -10.05 -2.57 -9.29
C PRO A 27 -9.18 -2.00 -8.16
N HIS A 28 -9.33 -0.71 -7.89
CA HIS A 28 -8.68 -0.04 -6.77
C HIS A 28 -9.69 0.50 -5.76
N GLY A 29 -9.22 0.84 -4.57
CA GLY A 29 -10.05 1.42 -3.51
C GLY A 29 -9.25 1.73 -2.26
N GLY A 30 -9.94 1.88 -1.13
CA GLY A 30 -9.34 2.10 0.18
C GLY A 30 -9.89 3.33 0.88
N TRP A 31 -9.39 3.54 2.08
CA TRP A 31 -9.88 4.56 3.00
C TRP A 31 -8.88 5.70 3.15
N VAL A 32 -9.36 6.92 3.02
CA VAL A 32 -8.60 8.16 3.23
C VAL A 32 -9.15 8.96 4.41
N PRO A 33 -8.39 9.87 5.01
CA PRO A 33 -8.94 10.79 6.01
C PRO A 33 -10.07 11.64 5.41
N LYS A 34 -10.98 12.11 6.26
CA LYS A 34 -11.98 13.12 5.91
C LYS A 34 -11.31 14.34 5.27
N GLY A 35 -11.87 14.84 4.17
CA GLY A 35 -11.26 15.89 3.35
C GLY A 35 -10.18 15.37 2.40
N ARG A 36 -10.04 14.04 2.29
CA ARG A 36 -9.09 13.35 1.39
C ARG A 36 -7.64 13.78 1.60
N LEU A 37 -7.25 13.99 2.86
CA LEU A 37 -5.96 14.61 3.19
C LEU A 37 -4.76 13.73 2.77
N ALA A 38 -3.80 14.34 2.07
CA ALA A 38 -2.46 13.83 1.81
C ALA A 38 -1.43 14.96 2.02
N GLU A 39 -0.13 14.63 2.00
CA GLU A 39 0.92 15.63 2.28
C GLU A 39 1.04 16.71 1.19
N ASP A 40 0.61 16.38 -0.04
CA ASP A 40 0.62 17.26 -1.21
C ASP A 40 -0.73 17.98 -1.43
N GLY A 41 -1.62 17.92 -0.45
CA GLY A 41 -2.97 18.48 -0.49
C GLY A 41 -4.05 17.41 -0.65
N PRO A 42 -5.31 17.80 -0.90
CA PRO A 42 -6.41 16.86 -1.05
C PRO A 42 -6.21 15.93 -2.24
N LEU A 43 -6.40 14.63 -2.02
CA LEU A 43 -6.31 13.60 -3.05
C LEU A 43 -7.37 13.85 -4.15
N PRO A 44 -6.99 13.84 -5.44
CA PRO A 44 -7.93 14.02 -6.54
C PRO A 44 -9.10 13.02 -6.53
N SER A 45 -10.25 13.45 -7.03
CA SER A 45 -11.50 12.65 -7.01
C SER A 45 -11.52 11.47 -7.99
N TYR A 46 -10.58 11.41 -8.94
CA TYR A 46 -10.50 10.27 -9.87
C TYR A 46 -10.02 8.98 -9.18
N TYR A 47 -9.38 9.08 -8.00
CA TYR A 47 -9.14 7.93 -7.13
C TYR A 47 -10.43 7.53 -6.42
N GLN A 48 -10.94 6.33 -6.72
CA GLN A 48 -12.20 5.77 -6.19
C GLN A 48 -12.01 5.29 -4.74
N LEU A 49 -11.79 6.22 -3.82
CA LEU A 49 -11.53 5.96 -2.39
C LEU A 49 -12.64 6.53 -1.51
N ASP A 50 -12.91 5.84 -0.42
CA ASP A 50 -13.90 6.21 0.60
C ASP A 50 -13.28 7.09 1.69
N GLU A 51 -14.00 8.12 2.12
CA GLU A 51 -13.57 8.97 3.22
C GLU A 51 -13.95 8.36 4.57
N MET A 52 -13.00 8.36 5.50
CA MET A 52 -13.28 8.15 6.92
C MET A 52 -14.13 9.30 7.47
N PRO A 53 -14.92 9.07 8.53
CA PRO A 53 -15.64 10.13 9.23
C PRO A 53 -14.71 11.11 9.98
N THR A 54 -13.42 10.77 10.12
CA THR A 54 -12.39 11.56 10.82
C THR A 54 -11.23 11.87 9.87
N ASP A 55 -10.49 12.93 10.19
CA ASP A 55 -9.24 13.33 9.49
C ASP A 55 -7.99 12.59 10.03
N ASP A 56 -8.18 11.61 10.91
CA ASP A 56 -7.09 10.88 11.54
C ASP A 56 -6.45 9.85 10.59
N TYR A 57 -5.14 10.04 10.35
CA TYR A 57 -4.32 9.10 9.57
C TYR A 57 -4.23 7.71 10.20
N ALA A 58 -4.28 7.59 11.52
CA ALA A 58 -4.24 6.28 12.17
C ALA A 58 -5.53 5.49 11.88
N ALA A 59 -6.69 6.13 12.04
CA ALA A 59 -7.99 5.53 11.75
C ALA A 59 -8.09 4.97 10.31
N ARG A 60 -7.72 5.76 9.28
CA ARG A 60 -7.73 5.26 7.89
C ARG A 60 -6.73 4.13 7.67
N THR A 61 -5.59 4.15 8.37
CA THR A 61 -4.54 3.14 8.20
C THR A 61 -4.98 1.80 8.77
N GLU A 62 -5.53 1.80 9.99
CA GLU A 62 -6.09 0.59 10.61
C GLU A 62 -7.27 0.04 9.78
N LYS A 63 -8.12 0.92 9.22
CA LYS A 63 -9.24 0.51 8.38
C LYS A 63 -8.80 -0.20 7.09
N ASN A 64 -7.78 0.31 6.39
CA ASN A 64 -7.23 -0.37 5.20
C ASN A 64 -6.62 -1.74 5.53
N VAL A 65 -6.00 -1.89 6.71
CA VAL A 65 -5.51 -3.20 7.19
C VAL A 65 -6.67 -4.17 7.45
N LEU A 66 -7.76 -3.69 8.05
CA LEU A 66 -8.93 -4.52 8.37
C LEU A 66 -9.70 -4.98 7.12
N ASP A 67 -9.81 -4.10 6.12
CA ASP A 67 -10.59 -4.32 4.90
C ASP A 67 -9.78 -5.00 3.77
N SER A 68 -8.65 -5.62 4.10
CA SER A 68 -7.84 -6.45 3.18
C SER A 68 -7.53 -7.81 3.80
N GLU A 69 -7.24 -8.82 2.97
CA GLU A 69 -6.73 -10.11 3.45
C GLU A 69 -5.25 -10.06 3.80
N GLY A 70 -4.49 -9.17 3.15
CA GLY A 70 -3.09 -8.97 3.44
C GLY A 70 -2.62 -7.54 3.18
N THR A 71 -1.57 -7.15 3.90
CA THR A 71 -0.88 -5.87 3.72
C THR A 71 0.54 -6.11 3.21
N LEU A 72 0.84 -5.54 2.04
CA LEU A 72 2.19 -5.37 1.54
C LEU A 72 2.74 -4.04 2.04
N LEU A 73 3.79 -4.09 2.83
CA LEU A 73 4.50 -2.93 3.34
C LEU A 73 5.81 -2.75 2.57
N ILE A 74 6.05 -1.57 1.99
CA ILE A 74 7.29 -1.28 1.24
C ILE A 74 7.99 -0.07 1.89
N THR A 75 9.23 -0.25 2.34
CA THR A 75 10.03 0.82 2.95
C THR A 75 11.51 0.68 2.59
N ARG A 76 12.31 1.71 2.89
CA ARG A 76 13.76 1.58 3.04
C ARG A 76 14.12 1.48 4.52
N GLY A 77 14.68 0.35 4.90
CA GLY A 77 15.01 0.04 6.29
C GLY A 77 13.78 -0.27 7.12
N THR A 78 14.01 -0.32 8.43
CA THR A 78 12.98 -0.58 9.44
C THR A 78 11.79 0.39 9.29
N PRO A 79 10.54 -0.11 9.25
CA PRO A 79 9.37 0.74 9.23
C PRO A 79 9.36 1.72 10.40
N SER A 80 8.94 2.96 10.15
CA SER A 80 8.79 4.01 11.16
C SER A 80 7.49 4.79 10.92
N GLY A 81 7.07 5.59 11.92
CA GLY A 81 5.88 6.43 11.83
C GLY A 81 4.63 5.67 11.35
N GLY A 82 3.99 6.15 10.29
CA GLY A 82 2.80 5.54 9.70
C GLY A 82 3.03 4.11 9.21
N SER A 83 4.20 3.81 8.62
CA SER A 83 4.53 2.47 8.14
C SER A 83 4.66 1.45 9.28
N ASP A 84 5.28 1.83 10.41
CA ASP A 84 5.33 0.98 11.59
C ASP A 84 3.96 0.84 12.26
N TYR A 85 3.14 1.88 12.22
CA TYR A 85 1.75 1.78 12.67
C TYR A 85 0.96 0.77 11.82
N THR A 86 1.08 0.80 10.49
CA THR A 86 0.50 -0.22 9.59
C THR A 86 0.95 -1.62 9.98
N ARG A 87 2.26 -1.83 10.18
CA ARG A 87 2.82 -3.11 10.63
C ARG A 87 2.19 -3.56 11.95
N LYS A 88 2.12 -2.68 12.94
CA LYS A 88 1.54 -2.95 14.25
C LYS A 88 0.06 -3.33 14.15
N MET A 89 -0.71 -2.64 13.31
CA MET A 89 -2.14 -2.95 13.12
C MET A 89 -2.33 -4.29 12.41
N ALA A 90 -1.52 -4.62 11.40
CA ALA A 90 -1.59 -5.92 10.75
C ALA A 90 -1.34 -7.06 11.75
N LEU A 91 -0.28 -6.94 12.57
CA LEU A 91 0.03 -7.91 13.61
C LEU A 91 -1.05 -7.98 14.70
N LYS A 92 -1.54 -6.83 15.18
CA LYS A 92 -2.59 -6.73 16.20
C LYS A 92 -3.86 -7.47 15.78
N HIS A 93 -4.24 -7.37 14.51
CA HIS A 93 -5.47 -7.95 13.97
C HIS A 93 -5.28 -9.33 13.34
N GLY A 94 -4.08 -9.92 13.45
CA GLY A 94 -3.78 -11.22 12.86
C GLY A 94 -3.91 -11.24 11.33
N LYS A 95 -3.68 -10.10 10.66
CA LYS A 95 -3.72 -9.98 9.20
C LYS A 95 -2.39 -10.38 8.60
N GLN A 96 -2.43 -10.91 7.38
CA GLN A 96 -1.20 -11.24 6.65
C GLN A 96 -0.39 -9.99 6.38
N LEU A 97 0.91 -10.07 6.60
CA LEU A 97 1.84 -8.97 6.39
C LEU A 97 3.08 -9.49 5.65
N LEU A 98 3.42 -8.83 4.55
CA LEU A 98 4.71 -8.98 3.89
C LEU A 98 5.42 -7.63 3.89
N HIS A 99 6.65 -7.58 4.38
CA HIS A 99 7.47 -6.38 4.34
C HIS A 99 8.59 -6.55 3.32
N ILE A 100 8.67 -5.62 2.37
CA ILE A 100 9.76 -5.49 1.40
C ILE A 100 10.63 -4.31 1.83
N ASP A 101 11.85 -4.63 2.27
CA ASP A 101 12.88 -3.64 2.60
C ASP A 101 13.81 -3.43 1.40
N LEU A 102 13.70 -2.26 0.77
CA LEU A 102 14.48 -1.93 -0.42
C LEU A 102 15.97 -1.70 -0.14
N THR A 103 16.40 -1.63 1.12
CA THR A 103 17.84 -1.52 1.46
C THR A 103 18.59 -2.84 1.26
N LEU A 104 17.87 -3.96 1.15
CA LEU A 104 18.45 -5.29 0.92
C LEU A 104 18.91 -5.50 -0.53
N GLY A 105 18.67 -4.53 -1.42
CA GLY A 105 19.24 -4.52 -2.78
C GLY A 105 18.68 -5.56 -3.74
N GLN A 106 17.51 -6.15 -3.43
CA GLN A 106 16.82 -7.08 -4.33
C GLN A 106 16.33 -6.39 -5.61
N ARG A 107 16.34 -7.11 -6.74
CA ARG A 107 15.75 -6.61 -7.99
C ARG A 107 14.24 -6.54 -7.86
N ALA A 108 13.62 -5.60 -8.59
CA ALA A 108 12.16 -5.45 -8.58
C ALA A 108 11.42 -6.75 -8.99
N SER A 109 11.96 -7.50 -9.96
CA SER A 109 11.42 -8.80 -10.39
C SER A 109 11.45 -9.86 -9.28
N ASP A 110 12.50 -9.84 -8.45
CA ASP A 110 12.67 -10.81 -7.36
C ASP A 110 11.68 -10.49 -6.23
N ALA A 111 11.53 -9.20 -5.89
CA ALA A 111 10.49 -8.74 -4.96
C ALA A 111 9.08 -9.09 -5.46
N ALA A 112 8.79 -8.84 -6.74
CA ALA A 112 7.51 -9.19 -7.35
C ALA A 112 7.21 -10.69 -7.26
N SER A 113 8.21 -11.55 -7.53
CA SER A 113 8.05 -13.01 -7.45
C SER A 113 7.75 -13.48 -6.02
N LEU A 114 8.43 -12.89 -5.03
CA LEU A 114 8.17 -13.12 -3.62
C LEU A 114 6.74 -12.70 -3.23
N ILE A 115 6.31 -11.51 -3.68
CA ILE A 115 4.97 -10.99 -3.41
C ILE A 115 3.91 -11.88 -4.07
N ALA A 116 4.11 -12.31 -5.32
CA ALA A 116 3.18 -13.20 -6.03
C ALA A 116 2.99 -14.53 -5.28
N SER A 117 4.10 -15.15 -4.88
CA SER A 117 4.09 -16.39 -4.09
C SER A 117 3.34 -16.20 -2.77
N TRP A 118 3.60 -15.10 -2.07
CA TRP A 118 2.92 -14.77 -0.82
C TRP A 118 1.42 -14.52 -1.01
N ILE A 119 1.00 -13.81 -2.07
CA ILE A 119 -0.42 -13.60 -2.40
C ILE A 119 -1.13 -14.94 -2.64
N GLU A 120 -0.51 -15.83 -3.41
CA GLU A 120 -1.09 -17.13 -3.75
C GLU A 120 -1.22 -18.03 -2.52
N MET A 121 -0.13 -18.21 -1.76
CA MET A 121 -0.10 -19.06 -0.56
C MET A 121 -1.14 -18.64 0.48
N ASN A 122 -1.38 -17.33 0.59
CA ASN A 122 -2.30 -16.76 1.57
C ASN A 122 -3.69 -16.46 1.02
N ARG A 123 -3.95 -16.78 -0.26
CA ARG A 123 -5.23 -16.52 -0.95
C ARG A 123 -5.71 -15.08 -0.83
N ILE A 124 -4.77 -14.13 -0.98
CA ILE A 124 -5.08 -12.71 -0.89
C ILE A 124 -5.82 -12.27 -2.17
N GLU A 125 -7.05 -11.78 -2.02
CA GLU A 125 -7.85 -11.25 -3.12
C GLU A 125 -7.88 -9.71 -3.12
N THR A 126 -7.89 -9.11 -1.93
CA THR A 126 -7.77 -7.67 -1.67
C THR A 126 -6.45 -7.41 -0.96
N LEU A 127 -5.52 -6.77 -1.67
CA LEU A 127 -4.21 -6.41 -1.15
C LEU A 127 -4.20 -4.94 -0.71
N ASN A 128 -3.94 -4.68 0.57
CA ASN A 128 -3.55 -3.35 1.01
C ASN A 128 -2.07 -3.12 0.71
N VAL A 129 -1.73 -2.01 0.05
CA VAL A 129 -0.34 -1.64 -0.20
C VAL A 129 -0.05 -0.33 0.52
N ALA A 130 0.98 -0.34 1.37
CA ALA A 130 1.31 0.77 2.25
C ALA A 130 2.83 0.96 2.37
N GLY A 131 3.26 2.16 2.74
CA GLY A 131 4.68 2.41 2.99
C GLY A 131 5.01 3.89 3.20
N SER A 132 6.28 4.22 2.97
CA SER A 132 6.77 5.59 3.15
C SER A 132 6.08 6.58 2.21
N ARG A 133 5.77 7.76 2.74
CA ARG A 133 5.34 8.92 1.96
C ARG A 133 6.53 9.52 1.19
N ALA A 134 6.27 10.25 0.11
CA ALA A 134 7.33 10.77 -0.77
C ALA A 134 8.29 11.72 -0.05
N SER A 135 7.82 12.54 0.88
CA SER A 135 8.71 13.38 1.70
C SER A 135 9.68 12.60 2.59
N GLY A 136 9.37 11.35 2.94
CA GLY A 136 10.24 10.46 3.72
C GLY A 136 11.20 9.64 2.84
N ASP A 137 10.83 9.39 1.59
CA ASP A 137 11.68 8.73 0.58
C ASP A 137 11.22 9.13 -0.83
N PRO A 138 11.87 10.10 -1.47
CA PRO A 138 11.45 10.62 -2.77
C PRO A 138 11.47 9.58 -3.91
N ALA A 139 12.27 8.51 -3.78
CA ALA A 139 12.40 7.48 -4.80
C ALA A 139 11.37 6.34 -4.64
N ILE A 140 10.72 6.23 -3.47
CA ILE A 140 9.87 5.08 -3.12
C ILE A 140 8.68 4.89 -4.06
N TYR A 141 8.15 5.98 -4.62
CA TYR A 141 7.04 5.94 -5.56
C TYR A 141 7.43 5.10 -6.79
N MET A 142 8.55 5.43 -7.45
CA MET A 142 8.93 4.73 -8.68
C MET A 142 9.37 3.29 -8.43
N ASP A 143 10.03 3.03 -7.30
CA ASP A 143 10.38 1.64 -6.95
C ASP A 143 9.14 0.78 -6.70
N THR A 144 8.12 1.35 -6.05
CA THR A 144 6.83 0.70 -5.87
C THR A 144 6.16 0.43 -7.22
N VAL A 145 6.13 1.42 -8.12
CA VAL A 145 5.59 1.24 -9.48
C VAL A 145 6.29 0.10 -10.21
N ASN A 146 7.62 0.05 -10.15
CA ASN A 146 8.41 -0.98 -10.83
C ASN A 146 8.12 -2.38 -10.27
N ILE A 147 8.08 -2.53 -8.94
CA ILE A 147 7.76 -3.82 -8.29
C ILE A 147 6.35 -4.27 -8.66
N LEU A 148 5.35 -3.40 -8.51
CA LEU A 148 3.95 -3.76 -8.76
C LEU A 148 3.67 -4.01 -10.24
N THR A 149 4.38 -3.33 -11.15
CA THR A 149 4.28 -3.61 -12.59
C THR A 149 4.80 -5.02 -12.91
N HIS A 150 5.91 -5.45 -12.31
CA HIS A 150 6.39 -6.82 -12.46
C HIS A 150 5.49 -7.87 -11.81
N LEU A 151 4.79 -7.51 -10.74
CA LEU A 151 3.86 -8.40 -10.03
C LEU A 151 2.59 -8.70 -10.83
N LEU A 152 2.11 -7.73 -11.61
CA LEU A 152 0.79 -7.74 -12.24
C LEU A 152 0.85 -7.92 -13.77
N GLN A 153 2.03 -8.22 -14.32
CA GLN A 153 2.24 -8.68 -15.69
C GLN A 153 2.07 -10.19 -15.79
#